data_AF-A0A5C1WFG5-F1
#
_entry.id   AF-A0A5C1WFG5-F1
#
_cell.length_a   1.000
_cell.length_b   1.000
_cell.length_c   1.000
_cell.angle_alpha   90.00
_cell.angle_beta   90.00
_cell.angle_gamma   90.00
#
_symmetry.space_group_name_H-M   'P 1'
#
loop_
_entity.id
_entity.type
_entity.pdbx_description
1 polymer ?
#
loop_
_entity_poly.entity_id
_entity_poly.type
_entity_poly.pdbx_seq_one_letter_code
_entity_poly.pdbx_strand_id
1 'polypeptide(L)'
;MKYLSAFVVLAVLFVQPAHSADICNAKALNDPTPVDSDGVPQKNDDPYYHRGDLVGAVTQYNVNAKTGASFICSHGGGCYSVRFGPDGMRGDNFILTNCRVDLSKSETYDGVEMHDLVVVRSKNSPADLRQDDIENRLLDSGACSACASSLANAYIRKPKSACGRLARSILEGNPVAIKRMTEGDLGACN
;
A
#
# COMPACT_ATOMS: atom_id res chain seq x y z
N MET A 1 34.15 37.34 -23.57
CA MET A 1 33.05 36.37 -23.83
C MET A 1 33.07 35.35 -22.70
N LYS A 2 32.12 35.42 -21.76
CA LYS A 2 32.00 34.47 -20.65
C LYS A 2 30.81 33.56 -20.95
N TYR A 3 31.07 32.27 -21.14
CA TYR A 3 30.03 31.25 -21.33
C TYR A 3 29.44 30.89 -19.96
N LEU A 4 28.15 31.15 -19.78
CA LEU A 4 27.37 30.61 -18.66
C LEU A 4 26.99 29.17 -19.01
N SER A 5 27.62 28.20 -18.34
CA SER A 5 27.18 26.80 -18.38
C SER A 5 25.94 26.64 -17.50
N ALA A 6 24.77 26.49 -18.13
CA ALA A 6 23.55 26.10 -17.44
C ALA A 6 23.60 24.61 -17.09
N PHE A 7 23.76 24.29 -15.81
CA PHE A 7 23.55 22.94 -15.30
C PHE A 7 22.05 22.68 -15.23
N VAL A 8 21.54 21.85 -16.14
CA VAL A 8 20.21 21.27 -16.03
C VAL A 8 20.28 20.14 -15.00
N VAL A 9 19.82 20.43 -13.79
CA VAL A 9 19.63 19.40 -12.75
C VAL A 9 18.38 18.61 -13.13
N LEU A 10 18.58 17.43 -13.71
CA LEU A 10 17.51 16.48 -13.98
C LEU A 10 17.07 15.88 -12.64
N ALA A 11 15.97 16.40 -12.08
CA ALA A 11 15.36 15.82 -10.89
C ALA A 11 14.75 14.46 -11.27
N VAL A 12 15.48 13.38 -10.98
CA VAL A 12 14.93 12.03 -11.02
C VAL A 12 14.00 11.88 -9.81
N LEU A 13 12.71 12.08 -10.04
CA LEU A 13 11.68 11.72 -9.07
C LEU A 13 11.68 10.19 -8.98
N PHE A 14 12.29 9.66 -7.92
CA PHE A 14 12.12 8.26 -7.55
C PHE A 14 10.68 8.08 -7.08
N VAL A 15 9.83 7.61 -7.99
CA VAL A 15 8.49 7.13 -7.63
C VAL A 15 8.71 5.80 -6.92
N GLN A 16 8.53 5.78 -5.60
CA GLN A 16 8.61 4.53 -4.84
C GLN A 16 7.50 3.58 -5.28
N PRO A 17 7.78 2.27 -5.42
CA PRO A 17 6.76 1.29 -5.69
C PRO A 17 5.80 1.26 -4.51
N ALA A 18 4.58 1.77 -4.71
CA ALA A 18 3.50 1.54 -3.76
C ALA A 18 3.02 0.10 -3.98
N HIS A 19 3.21 -0.80 -3.01
CA HIS A 19 2.57 -2.10 -3.07
C HIS A 19 1.15 -1.99 -2.51
N SER A 20 0.16 -2.57 -3.22
CA SER A 20 -1.18 -2.73 -2.68
C SER A 20 -1.09 -3.87 -1.67
N ALA A 21 -0.97 -3.54 -0.39
CA ALA A 21 -1.25 -4.49 0.67
C ALA A 21 -2.74 -4.41 1.08
N ASP A 22 -3.63 -3.99 0.18
CA ASP A 22 -5.06 -3.87 0.45
C ASP A 22 -5.73 -5.22 0.76
N ILE A 23 -5.08 -6.32 0.37
CA ILE A 23 -5.48 -7.68 0.74
C ILE A 23 -5.19 -8.01 2.22
N CYS A 24 -4.26 -7.31 2.88
CA CYS A 24 -3.85 -7.63 4.25
C CYS A 24 -4.90 -7.21 5.28
N ASN A 25 -5.22 -8.14 6.18
CA ASN A 25 -6.22 -7.96 7.22
C ASN A 25 -5.60 -8.18 8.61
N ALA A 26 -6.00 -7.38 9.58
CA ALA A 26 -5.70 -7.56 10.99
C ALA A 26 -6.98 -7.77 11.81
N LYS A 27 -6.85 -8.44 12.96
CA LYS A 27 -7.90 -8.48 13.99
C LYS A 27 -7.45 -7.70 15.20
N ALA A 28 -8.28 -6.76 15.67
CA ALA A 28 -8.03 -6.01 16.88
C ALA A 28 -8.12 -6.93 18.11
N LEU A 29 -7.09 -6.92 18.94
CA LEU A 29 -6.99 -7.73 20.17
C LEU A 29 -7.55 -7.00 21.39
N ASN A 30 -7.48 -5.66 21.37
CA ASN A 30 -7.99 -4.70 22.34
C ASN A 30 -8.69 -3.56 21.59
N ASP A 31 -9.05 -2.48 22.27
CA ASP A 31 -9.49 -1.22 21.65
C ASP A 31 -8.24 -0.38 21.32
N PRO A 32 -7.73 -0.41 20.07
CA PRO A 32 -6.45 0.18 19.71
C PRO A 32 -6.50 1.72 19.77
N THR A 33 -5.42 2.31 20.27
CA THR A 33 -5.26 3.78 20.29
C THR A 33 -4.92 4.29 18.89
N PRO A 34 -5.72 5.20 18.30
CA PRO A 34 -5.35 5.89 17.07
C PRO A 34 -4.09 6.72 17.27
N VAL A 35 -3.24 6.77 16.26
CA VAL A 35 -2.03 7.59 16.25
C VAL A 35 -1.97 8.46 14.98
N ASP A 36 -1.23 9.56 15.05
CA ASP A 36 -0.87 10.32 13.86
C ASP A 36 0.26 9.63 13.04
N SER A 37 0.74 10.31 12.01
CA SER A 37 1.84 9.82 11.15
C SER A 37 3.18 9.67 11.87
N ASP A 38 3.34 10.25 13.07
CA ASP A 38 4.55 10.15 13.88
C ASP A 38 4.42 9.07 14.97
N GLY A 39 3.26 8.39 15.05
CA GLY A 39 2.97 7.40 16.09
C GLY A 39 2.56 8.04 17.42
N VAL A 40 2.20 9.33 17.44
CA VAL A 40 1.74 10.02 18.64
C VAL A 40 0.26 9.68 18.87
N PRO A 41 -0.12 9.19 20.07
CA PRO A 41 -1.51 8.93 20.41
C PRO A 41 -2.41 10.15 20.21
N GLN A 42 -3.48 9.95 19.44
CA GLN A 42 -4.52 10.96 19.32
C GLN A 42 -5.51 10.80 20.47
N LYS A 43 -5.86 11.92 21.12
CA LYS A 43 -6.98 11.95 22.08
C LYS A 43 -8.27 11.85 21.29
N ASN A 44 -8.71 10.63 21.02
CA ASN A 44 -10.04 10.37 20.52
C ASN A 44 -10.76 9.52 21.56
N ASP A 45 -11.95 9.96 21.98
CA ASP A 45 -12.73 9.27 23.01
C ASP A 45 -13.40 8.01 22.45
N ASP A 46 -13.39 7.83 21.12
CA ASP A 46 -13.97 6.67 20.44
C ASP A 46 -13.03 6.16 19.31
N PRO A 47 -12.35 5.02 19.49
CA PRO A 47 -11.51 4.44 18.46
C PRO A 47 -12.39 3.87 17.33
N TYR A 48 -12.00 4.10 16.07
CA TYR A 48 -12.75 3.60 14.90
C TYR A 48 -12.84 2.06 14.85
N TYR A 49 -11.86 1.38 15.43
CA TYR A 49 -11.87 -0.07 15.59
C TYR A 49 -11.97 -0.42 17.07
N HIS A 50 -12.78 -1.42 17.38
CA HIS A 50 -12.93 -2.00 18.70
C HIS A 50 -12.35 -3.42 18.75
N ARG A 51 -12.19 -3.93 19.96
CA ARG A 51 -11.75 -5.29 20.21
C ARG A 51 -12.59 -6.31 19.42
N GLY A 52 -11.89 -7.12 18.64
CA GLY A 52 -12.49 -8.19 17.83
C GLY A 52 -12.78 -7.79 16.40
N ASP A 53 -12.76 -6.50 16.07
CA ASP A 53 -12.99 -5.99 14.72
C ASP A 53 -11.93 -6.50 13.75
N LEU A 54 -12.37 -6.68 12.50
CA LEU A 54 -11.50 -6.96 11.37
C LEU A 54 -11.13 -5.63 10.72
N VAL A 55 -9.84 -5.33 10.71
CA VAL A 55 -9.24 -4.20 10.00
C VAL A 55 -8.79 -4.68 8.65
N GLY A 56 -9.43 -4.18 7.59
CA GLY A 56 -9.03 -4.46 6.22
C GLY A 56 -7.95 -3.51 5.70
N ALA A 57 -7.38 -3.86 4.56
CA ALA A 57 -6.41 -3.03 3.82
C ALA A 57 -5.31 -2.43 4.70
N VAL A 58 -4.69 -3.27 5.54
CA VAL A 58 -3.50 -2.88 6.30
C VAL A 58 -2.35 -2.73 5.32
N THR A 59 -1.79 -1.53 5.19
CA THR A 59 -0.85 -1.24 4.10
C THR A 59 0.61 -1.32 4.51
N GLN A 60 0.91 -0.95 5.75
CA GLN A 60 2.29 -0.77 6.20
C GLN A 60 2.41 -0.93 7.72
N TYR A 61 3.60 -1.35 8.15
CA TYR A 61 4.05 -1.26 9.54
C TYR A 61 5.17 -0.24 9.63
N ASN A 62 5.00 0.76 10.49
CA ASN A 62 5.91 1.87 10.63
C ASN A 62 6.54 1.88 12.02
N VAL A 63 7.80 2.33 12.08
CA VAL A 63 8.53 2.59 13.33
C VAL A 63 9.15 3.98 13.24
N ASN A 64 8.74 4.89 14.12
CA ASN A 64 9.37 6.19 14.24
C ASN A 64 10.79 6.02 14.82
N ALA A 65 11.82 6.36 14.04
CA ALA A 65 13.22 6.14 14.41
C ALA A 65 13.66 6.96 15.63
N LYS A 66 12.98 8.09 15.92
CA LYS A 66 13.31 8.96 17.07
C LYS A 66 12.70 8.43 18.37
N THR A 67 11.45 7.97 18.33
CA THR A 67 10.67 7.60 19.52
C THR A 67 10.59 6.10 19.76
N GLY A 68 10.85 5.28 18.73
CA GLY A 68 10.57 3.84 18.74
C GLY A 68 9.07 3.52 18.76
N ALA A 69 8.20 4.51 18.56
CA ALA A 69 6.76 4.29 18.43
C ALA A 69 6.50 3.49 17.16
N SER A 70 5.71 2.45 17.28
CA SER A 70 5.40 1.53 16.18
C SER A 70 3.89 1.48 15.96
N PHE A 71 3.49 1.42 14.70
CA PHE A 71 2.08 1.52 14.32
C PHE A 71 1.82 0.88 12.96
N ILE A 72 0.59 0.44 12.73
CA ILE A 72 0.11 0.06 11.40
C ILE A 72 -0.82 1.12 10.86
N CYS A 73 -0.88 1.24 9.54
CA CYS A 73 -1.90 2.05 8.88
C CYS A 73 -2.79 1.16 8.01
N SER A 74 -4.06 1.52 7.95
CA SER A 74 -5.07 0.89 7.10
C SER A 74 -5.65 1.93 6.15
N HIS A 75 -5.79 1.57 4.87
CA HIS A 75 -6.47 2.43 3.90
C HIS A 75 -7.93 2.67 4.34
N GLY A 76 -8.29 3.95 4.51
CA GLY A 76 -9.62 4.37 4.98
C GLY A 76 -9.87 4.21 6.49
N GLY A 77 -9.01 3.48 7.22
CA GLY A 77 -9.16 3.20 8.64
C GLY A 77 -8.28 4.02 9.58
N GLY A 78 -7.21 4.66 9.09
CA GLY A 78 -6.25 5.42 9.92
C GLY A 78 -5.06 4.58 10.42
N CYS A 79 -4.26 5.16 11.32
CA CYS A 79 -3.08 4.52 11.90
C CYS A 79 -3.27 4.21 13.39
N TYR A 80 -2.71 3.08 13.85
CA TYR A 80 -2.91 2.57 15.21
C TYR A 80 -1.63 2.01 15.81
N SER A 81 -1.39 2.29 17.08
CA SER A 81 -0.21 1.79 17.78
C SER A 81 -0.19 0.27 17.82
N VAL A 82 0.93 -0.34 17.42
CA VAL A 82 1.16 -1.77 17.56
C VAL A 82 2.64 -2.07 17.57
N ARG A 83 3.05 -3.02 18.40
CA ARG A 83 4.39 -3.61 18.37
C ARG A 83 4.31 -5.09 18.04
N PHE A 84 4.74 -5.47 16.85
CA PHE A 84 4.76 -6.88 16.45
C PHE A 84 5.92 -7.64 17.10
N GLY A 85 5.67 -8.91 17.40
CA GLY A 85 6.70 -9.87 17.81
C GLY A 85 7.62 -10.29 16.65
N PRO A 86 8.60 -11.16 16.93
CA PRO A 86 9.62 -11.55 15.94
C PRO A 86 9.08 -12.33 14.75
N ASP A 87 7.88 -12.91 14.85
CA ASP A 87 7.20 -13.59 13.73
C ASP A 87 6.52 -12.61 12.75
N GLY A 88 6.44 -11.32 13.11
CA GLY A 88 5.77 -10.29 12.34
C GLY A 88 4.25 -10.49 12.21
N MET A 89 3.63 -11.40 12.97
CA MET A 89 2.20 -11.72 12.85
C MET A 89 1.37 -11.19 14.00
N ARG A 90 1.85 -11.38 15.24
CA ARG A 90 1.11 -11.00 16.45
C ARG A 90 1.78 -9.81 17.13
N GLY A 91 1.00 -8.76 17.37
CA GLY A 91 1.38 -7.63 18.19
C GLY A 91 0.59 -7.54 19.48
N ASP A 92 0.83 -6.46 20.22
CA ASP A 92 0.12 -6.09 21.44
C ASP A 92 -1.37 -5.76 21.19
N ASN A 93 -1.68 -5.00 20.13
CA ASN A 93 -3.04 -4.56 19.81
C ASN A 93 -3.69 -5.24 18.62
N PHE A 94 -2.90 -5.89 17.74
CA PHE A 94 -3.43 -6.54 16.54
C PHE A 94 -2.78 -7.90 16.29
N ILE A 95 -3.49 -8.75 15.56
CA ILE A 95 -2.92 -9.93 14.90
C ILE A 95 -3.21 -9.86 13.40
N LEU A 96 -2.17 -9.94 12.57
CA LEU A 96 -2.32 -10.08 11.13
C LEU A 96 -2.86 -11.48 10.82
N THR A 97 -3.96 -11.52 10.07
CA THR A 97 -4.70 -12.77 9.85
C THR A 97 -4.17 -13.51 8.63
N ASN A 98 -3.86 -12.80 7.55
CA ASN A 98 -3.45 -13.32 6.24
C ASN A 98 -2.13 -12.70 5.71
N CYS A 99 -1.43 -11.92 6.53
CA CYS A 99 -0.13 -11.31 6.22
C CYS A 99 0.83 -11.42 7.41
N ARG A 100 2.08 -11.00 7.19
CA ARG A 100 3.09 -10.77 8.23
C ARG A 100 3.93 -9.56 7.87
N VAL A 101 4.49 -8.88 8.85
CA VAL A 101 5.51 -7.84 8.63
C VAL A 101 6.82 -8.49 8.19
N ASP A 102 7.49 -7.92 7.18
CA ASP A 102 8.89 -8.24 6.88
C ASP A 102 9.83 -7.34 7.70
N LEU A 103 10.16 -7.79 8.91
CA LEU A 103 11.09 -7.05 9.79
C LEU A 103 12.54 -7.07 9.28
N SER A 104 12.86 -7.83 8.22
CA SER A 104 14.20 -7.88 7.65
C SER A 104 14.50 -6.77 6.64
N LYS A 105 13.46 -6.08 6.19
CA LYS A 105 13.54 -4.99 5.22
C LYS A 105 12.80 -3.79 5.76
N SER A 106 13.40 -2.63 5.60
CA SER A 106 12.72 -1.36 5.80
C SER A 106 13.28 -0.31 4.85
N GLU A 107 12.43 0.66 4.55
CA GLU A 107 12.84 1.91 3.93
C GLU A 107 12.63 3.04 4.95
N THR A 108 13.55 3.99 5.01
CA THR A 108 13.40 5.14 5.91
C THR A 108 12.93 6.36 5.13
N TYR A 109 11.80 6.92 5.52
CA TYR A 109 11.26 8.16 4.97
C TYR A 109 10.92 9.12 6.11
N ASP A 110 11.48 10.33 6.08
CA ASP A 110 11.27 11.37 7.10
C ASP A 110 11.44 10.90 8.56
N GLY A 111 12.39 10.00 8.80
CA GLY A 111 12.64 9.44 10.13
C GLY A 111 11.64 8.37 10.58
N VAL A 112 10.82 7.84 9.66
CA VAL A 112 9.97 6.68 9.85
C VAL A 112 10.53 5.51 9.05
N GLU A 113 10.82 4.40 9.74
CA GLU A 113 11.13 3.12 9.11
C GLU A 113 9.83 2.44 8.71
N MET A 114 9.67 2.21 7.41
CA MET A 114 8.49 1.58 6.81
C MET A 114 8.85 0.14 6.44
N HIS A 115 8.12 -0.82 7.01
CA HIS A 115 8.27 -2.24 6.73
C HIS A 115 7.11 -2.73 5.87
N ASP A 116 7.46 -3.53 4.87
CA ASP A 116 6.49 -4.18 3.99
C ASP A 116 5.68 -5.26 4.72
N LEU A 117 4.49 -5.49 4.19
CA LEU A 117 3.65 -6.62 4.55
C LEU A 117 3.78 -7.72 3.50
N VAL A 118 4.08 -8.93 3.96
CA VAL A 118 4.18 -10.13 3.12
C VAL A 118 2.86 -10.88 3.20
N VAL A 119 2.19 -10.99 2.06
CA VAL A 119 0.96 -11.76 1.92
C VAL A 119 1.24 -13.25 2.15
N VAL A 120 0.54 -13.85 3.11
CA VAL A 120 0.57 -15.30 3.34
C VAL A 120 -0.42 -15.94 2.36
N ARG A 121 0.06 -16.27 1.16
CA ARG A 121 -0.79 -16.71 0.04
C ARG A 121 -1.71 -17.88 0.37
N SER A 122 -1.29 -18.82 1.23
CA SER A 122 -2.11 -19.96 1.68
C SER A 122 -3.35 -19.58 2.51
N LYS A 123 -3.46 -18.33 2.96
CA LYS A 123 -4.58 -17.81 3.74
C LYS A 123 -5.53 -16.93 2.95
N ASN A 124 -5.35 -16.84 1.63
CA ASN A 124 -6.16 -16.03 0.74
C ASN A 124 -6.82 -16.90 -0.33
N SER A 125 -7.97 -16.47 -0.84
CA SER A 125 -8.59 -17.19 -1.95
C SER A 125 -7.80 -16.96 -3.24
N PRO A 126 -7.86 -17.90 -4.22
CA PRO A 126 -7.26 -17.68 -5.53
C PRO A 126 -7.79 -16.43 -6.25
N ALA A 127 -9.04 -16.02 -5.97
CA ALA A 127 -9.63 -14.83 -6.54
C ALA A 127 -9.00 -13.55 -5.97
N ASP A 128 -8.82 -13.48 -4.65
CA ASP A 128 -8.20 -12.32 -3.98
C ASP A 128 -6.74 -12.18 -4.39
N LEU A 129 -6.00 -13.30 -4.40
CA LEU A 129 -4.61 -13.31 -4.86
C LEU A 129 -4.48 -12.84 -6.31
N ARG A 130 -5.43 -13.22 -7.17
CA ARG A 130 -5.42 -12.77 -8.57
C ARG A 130 -5.62 -11.26 -8.66
N GLN A 131 -6.52 -10.69 -7.87
CA GLN A 131 -6.73 -9.24 -7.83
C GLN A 131 -5.47 -8.53 -7.33
N ASP A 132 -4.92 -8.98 -6.20
CA ASP A 132 -3.71 -8.46 -5.58
C ASP A 132 -2.49 -8.50 -6.53
N ASP A 133 -2.24 -9.64 -7.18
CA ASP A 133 -1.14 -9.80 -8.14
C ASP A 133 -1.28 -8.82 -9.34
N ILE A 134 -2.51 -8.54 -9.78
CA ILE A 134 -2.76 -7.61 -10.89
C ILE A 134 -2.58 -6.16 -10.42
N GLU A 135 -3.12 -5.80 -9.27
CA GLU A 135 -2.96 -4.46 -8.68
C GLU A 135 -1.49 -4.12 -8.47
N ASN A 136 -0.72 -5.03 -7.87
CA ASN A 136 0.71 -4.84 -7.64
C ASN A 136 1.47 -4.66 -8.96
N ARG A 137 1.19 -5.46 -10.00
CA ARG A 137 1.83 -5.26 -11.32
C ARG A 137 1.46 -3.93 -11.98
N LEU A 138 0.25 -3.42 -11.76
CA LEU A 138 -0.17 -2.12 -12.27
C LEU A 138 0.53 -0.98 -11.51
N LEU A 139 0.67 -1.10 -10.19
CA LEU A 139 1.41 -0.16 -9.36
C LEU A 139 2.90 -0.11 -9.72
N ASP A 140 3.52 -1.28 -9.94
CA ASP A 140 4.90 -1.40 -10.45
C ASP A 140 5.06 -0.72 -11.82
N SER A 141 3.97 -0.60 -12.58
CA SER A 141 3.93 0.10 -13.87
C SER A 141 3.66 1.61 -13.73
N GLY A 142 3.58 2.14 -12.51
CA GLY A 142 3.35 3.56 -12.23
C GLY A 142 1.87 3.96 -12.09
N ALA A 143 0.95 3.00 -11.91
CA ALA A 143 -0.44 3.33 -11.61
C ALA A 143 -0.56 4.00 -10.24
N CYS A 144 -1.50 4.92 -10.10
CA CYS A 144 -1.96 5.33 -8.76
C CYS A 144 -2.71 4.17 -8.08
N SER A 145 -2.78 4.11 -6.74
CA SER A 145 -3.50 3.03 -6.02
C SER A 145 -4.96 2.88 -6.47
N ALA A 146 -5.73 3.98 -6.51
CA ALA A 146 -7.11 3.95 -7.00
C ALA A 146 -7.23 3.52 -8.47
N CYS A 147 -6.24 3.90 -9.29
CA CYS A 147 -6.14 3.54 -10.71
C CYS A 147 -5.89 2.05 -10.85
N ALA A 148 -4.94 1.50 -10.10
CA ALA A 148 -4.57 0.10 -10.09
C ALA A 148 -5.77 -0.77 -9.72
N SER A 149 -6.50 -0.42 -8.64
CA SER A 149 -7.69 -1.17 -8.23
C SER A 149 -8.78 -1.16 -9.30
N SER A 150 -9.07 0.01 -9.88
CA SER A 150 -10.07 0.16 -10.94
C SER A 150 -9.71 -0.62 -12.20
N LEU A 151 -8.45 -0.55 -12.64
CA LEU A 151 -7.93 -1.27 -13.79
C LEU A 151 -7.92 -2.79 -13.56
N ALA A 152 -7.49 -3.25 -12.38
CA ALA A 152 -7.50 -4.66 -12.00
C ALA A 152 -8.93 -5.23 -12.01
N ASN A 153 -9.89 -4.50 -11.42
CA ASN A 153 -11.30 -4.87 -11.43
C ASN A 153 -11.85 -4.95 -12.86
N ALA A 154 -11.54 -3.97 -13.71
CA ALA A 154 -11.94 -3.98 -15.11
C ALA A 154 -11.32 -5.15 -15.89
N TYR A 155 -10.05 -5.46 -15.65
CA TYR A 155 -9.35 -6.59 -16.27
C TYR A 155 -9.99 -7.93 -15.88
N ILE A 156 -10.33 -8.12 -14.60
CA ILE A 156 -10.90 -9.38 -14.11
C ILE A 156 -12.36 -9.53 -14.55
N ARG A 157 -13.20 -8.51 -14.32
CA ARG A 157 -14.65 -8.63 -14.50
C ARG A 157 -15.12 -8.30 -15.92
N LYS A 158 -14.43 -7.41 -16.62
CA LYS A 158 -14.81 -6.93 -17.97
C LYS A 158 -13.59 -6.88 -18.91
N PRO A 159 -12.87 -8.01 -19.13
CA PRO A 159 -11.61 -8.02 -19.89
C PRO A 159 -11.75 -7.52 -21.33
N LYS A 160 -12.95 -7.61 -21.91
CA LYS A 160 -13.27 -7.13 -23.27
C LYS A 160 -13.77 -5.68 -23.32
N SER A 161 -13.88 -4.99 -22.20
CA SER A 161 -14.20 -3.55 -22.19
C SER A 161 -12.99 -2.72 -22.65
N ALA A 162 -13.18 -1.43 -22.94
CA ALA A 162 -12.07 -0.55 -23.27
C ALA A 162 -11.05 -0.47 -22.12
N CYS A 163 -11.52 -0.33 -20.88
CA CYS A 163 -10.69 -0.35 -19.68
C CYS A 163 -9.99 -1.70 -19.46
N GLY A 164 -10.70 -2.82 -19.64
CA GLY A 164 -10.10 -4.16 -19.50
C GLY A 164 -8.99 -4.43 -20.53
N ARG A 165 -9.14 -3.94 -21.77
CA ARG A 165 -8.09 -3.97 -22.78
C ARG A 165 -6.92 -3.05 -22.44
N LEU A 166 -7.18 -1.86 -21.93
CA LEU A 166 -6.13 -0.93 -21.48
C LEU A 166 -5.29 -1.56 -20.35
N ALA A 167 -5.95 -2.06 -19.30
CA ALA A 167 -5.30 -2.77 -18.21
C ALA A 167 -4.44 -3.94 -18.72
N ARG A 168 -4.97 -4.74 -19.66
CA ARG A 168 -4.20 -5.81 -20.31
C ARG A 168 -2.94 -5.28 -21.01
N SER A 169 -3.05 -4.22 -21.81
CA SER A 169 -1.90 -3.64 -22.51
C SER A 169 -0.83 -3.11 -21.55
N ILE A 170 -1.23 -2.54 -20.40
CA ILE A 170 -0.29 -2.12 -19.36
C ILE A 170 0.43 -3.34 -18.76
N LEU A 171 -0.31 -4.39 -18.41
CA LEU A 171 0.24 -5.64 -17.86
C LEU A 171 1.15 -6.40 -18.83
N GLU A 172 1.02 -6.15 -20.14
CA GLU A 172 1.88 -6.66 -21.22
C GLU A 172 3.12 -5.76 -21.46
N GLY A 173 3.27 -4.67 -20.71
CA GLY A 173 4.41 -3.75 -20.79
C GLY A 173 4.35 -2.76 -21.96
N ASN A 174 3.17 -2.48 -22.50
CA ASN A 174 3.05 -1.55 -23.63
C ASN A 174 3.34 -0.09 -23.17
N PRO A 175 4.41 0.54 -23.67
CA PRO A 175 4.84 1.86 -23.18
C PRO A 175 3.83 2.98 -23.47
N VAL A 176 3.05 2.86 -24.56
CA VAL A 176 1.99 3.83 -24.88
C VAL A 176 0.84 3.72 -23.89
N ALA A 177 0.46 2.50 -23.52
CA ALA A 177 -0.60 2.27 -22.54
C ALA A 177 -0.20 2.73 -21.14
N ILE A 178 1.04 2.43 -20.72
CA ILE A 178 1.62 2.90 -19.44
C ILE A 178 1.63 4.42 -19.41
N LYS A 179 2.15 5.07 -20.46
CA LYS A 179 2.19 6.54 -20.54
C LYS A 179 0.81 7.17 -20.37
N ARG A 180 -0.21 6.66 -21.08
CA ARG A 180 -1.59 7.16 -20.97
C ARG A 180 -2.15 7.03 -19.56
N MET A 181 -1.90 5.91 -18.89
CA MET A 181 -2.29 5.71 -17.50
C MET A 181 -1.60 6.72 -16.58
N THR A 182 -0.28 6.90 -16.70
CA THR A 182 0.49 7.83 -15.85
C THR A 182 0.12 9.30 -16.06
N GLU A 183 -0.37 9.65 -17.26
CA GLU A 183 -0.87 11.00 -17.59
C GLU A 183 -2.34 11.21 -17.17
N GLY A 184 -2.98 10.20 -16.58
CA GLY A 184 -4.38 10.26 -16.15
C GLY A 184 -5.40 10.18 -17.30
N ASP A 185 -4.98 9.82 -18.52
CA ASP A 185 -5.87 9.55 -19.66
C ASP A 185 -6.53 8.16 -19.52
N LEU A 186 -7.34 8.02 -18.48
CA LEU A 186 -8.16 6.84 -18.22
C LEU A 186 -9.57 7.00 -18.80
N GLY A 187 -9.77 7.84 -19.82
CA GLY A 187 -11.09 8.06 -20.42
C GLY A 187 -11.77 6.78 -20.96
N ALA A 188 -11.00 5.71 -21.17
CA ALA A 188 -11.50 4.37 -21.50
C ALA A 188 -12.13 3.60 -20.32
N CYS A 189 -11.98 4.11 -19.10
CA CYS A 189 -12.40 3.50 -17.83
C CYS A 189 -13.58 4.21 -17.14
N ASN A 190 -14.06 5.32 -17.72
CA ASN A 190 -15.26 6.02 -17.29
C ASN A 190 -16.52 5.46 -17.97
#